data_AF-A0A3C1YPR1-F1
#
_entry.id   AF-A0A3C1YPR1-F1
#
_cell.length_a   1.000
_cell.length_b   1.000
_cell.length_c   1.000
_cell.angle_alpha   90.00
_cell.angle_beta   90.00
_cell.angle_gamma   90.00
#
_symmetry.space_group_name_H-M   'P 1'
#
loop_
_entity.id
_entity.type
_entity.pdbx_description
1 polymer ?
#
loop_
_entity_poly.entity_id
_entity_poly.type
_entity_poly.pdbx_seq_one_letter_code
_entity_poly.pdbx_strand_id
1 'polypeptide(L)'
;PEFLIERSDEYSLSTGLGLSYKHRNLFGGAQNFSISTRARANSIEEISYYGAFSRGLQEPTLFGKADIQSQLVFPYFLNNKTSASITLSAEAEKQNEYDLTTLRAKLGFITKLSTFTLGITEFNIERVDPFYKKEGVSGIRVEDSTKQFNFIESYTLQRDKTNNLFSPTSGFFHSGTIEEGGIISKIADGFGLPYSEYYKFSILAKHYFTSEYTQTQVFAVKFKSGIAQLYNPKNATPVPLPRRFFAGGSSSVREWKDKQLSALPSSIIGGNFAFEGSFESRTQL
;
A
#
# COMPACT_ATOMS: atom_id res chain seq x y z
N PRO A 1 -6.89 -19.17 12.47
CA PRO A 1 -5.53 -18.67 12.73
C PRO A 1 -4.67 -18.98 11.51
N GLU A 2 -4.12 -17.96 10.90
CA GLU A 2 -3.19 -18.08 9.78
C GLU A 2 -1.81 -17.65 10.27
N PHE A 3 -0.82 -18.52 10.09
CA PHE A 3 0.58 -18.15 10.26
C PHE A 3 0.99 -17.41 8.99
N LEU A 4 1.36 -16.15 9.12
CA LEU A 4 1.76 -15.32 7.99
C LEU A 4 3.28 -15.35 7.91
N ILE A 5 3.80 -16.23 7.03
CA ILE A 5 5.16 -16.11 6.51
C ILE A 5 5.04 -15.46 5.16
N GLU A 6 5.19 -14.14 5.14
CA GLU A 6 5.35 -13.40 3.89
C GLU A 6 6.82 -13.00 3.83
N ARG A 7 7.49 -13.28 2.70
CA ARG A 7 8.63 -12.46 2.31
C ARG A 7 8.02 -11.08 2.07
N SER A 8 8.07 -10.23 3.09
CA SER A 8 7.61 -8.86 2.96
C SER A 8 8.40 -8.18 1.87
N ASP A 9 7.89 -7.04 1.45
CA ASP A 9 8.60 -6.06 0.64
C ASP A 9 9.85 -5.52 1.35
N GLU A 10 10.41 -6.22 2.34
CA GLU A 10 11.63 -5.90 3.04
C GLU A 10 12.63 -7.03 2.82
N TYR A 11 13.92 -6.71 2.74
CA TYR A 11 14.99 -7.71 2.89
C TYR A 11 15.04 -8.34 4.30
N SER A 12 13.91 -8.28 5.03
CA SER A 12 13.71 -8.79 6.37
C SER A 12 12.61 -9.85 6.28
N LEU A 13 12.83 -11.02 6.90
CA LEU A 13 11.76 -11.99 7.06
C LEU A 13 10.71 -11.38 8.00
N SER A 14 9.59 -10.90 7.46
CA SER A 14 8.46 -10.55 8.29
C SER A 14 7.76 -11.83 8.75
N THR A 15 7.55 -11.97 10.05
CA THR A 15 6.67 -13.02 10.57
C THR A 15 5.48 -12.36 11.23
N GLY A 16 4.31 -12.92 10.98
CA GLY A 16 3.08 -12.42 11.55
C GLY A 16 2.09 -13.50 11.89
N LEU A 17 1.08 -13.08 12.64
CA LEU A 17 -0.10 -13.87 12.95
C LEU A 17 -1.31 -13.13 12.43
N GLY A 18 -2.18 -13.88 11.75
CA GLY A 18 -3.47 -13.40 11.28
C GLY A 18 -4.62 -14.19 11.90
N LEU A 19 -5.73 -13.51 12.12
CA LEU A 19 -7.03 -14.11 12.37
C LEU A 19 -7.99 -13.53 11.36
N SER A 20 -8.59 -14.38 10.54
CA SER A 20 -9.58 -13.97 9.55
C SER A 20 -10.87 -14.75 9.75
N TYR A 21 -11.98 -14.04 9.66
CA TYR A 21 -13.33 -14.59 9.61
C TYR A 21 -13.99 -14.10 8.32
N LYS A 22 -14.65 -15.00 7.60
CA LYS A 22 -15.37 -14.70 6.37
C LYS A 22 -16.75 -15.33 6.40
N HIS A 23 -17.77 -14.50 6.25
CA HIS A 23 -19.14 -14.93 6.04
C HIS A 23 -19.54 -14.63 4.61
N ARG A 24 -19.88 -15.67 3.85
CA ARG A 24 -20.46 -15.53 2.52
C ARG A 24 -21.97 -15.45 2.63
N ASN A 25 -22.59 -14.66 1.76
CA ASN A 25 -24.03 -14.48 1.71
C ASN A 25 -24.64 -13.90 3.00
N LEU A 26 -24.02 -12.87 3.60
CA LEU A 26 -24.39 -12.34 4.92
C LEU A 26 -25.89 -11.98 5.02
N PHE A 27 -26.47 -11.42 3.96
CA PHE A 27 -27.87 -11.00 3.92
C PHE A 27 -28.72 -11.77 2.90
N GLY A 28 -28.26 -12.92 2.42
CA GLY A 28 -28.99 -13.69 1.40
C GLY A 28 -28.85 -13.18 -0.05
N GLY A 29 -28.11 -12.09 -0.29
CA GLY A 29 -27.90 -11.49 -1.62
C GLY A 29 -26.46 -11.58 -2.15
N ALA A 30 -25.76 -12.69 -1.85
CA ALA A 30 -24.38 -12.96 -2.24
C ALA A 30 -23.32 -12.02 -1.64
N GLN A 31 -23.68 -11.17 -0.67
CA GLN A 31 -22.73 -10.27 -0.02
C GLN A 31 -21.69 -11.05 0.76
N ASN A 32 -20.43 -10.64 0.67
CA ASN A 32 -19.36 -11.25 1.43
C ASN A 32 -18.89 -10.28 2.51
N PHE A 33 -18.99 -10.71 3.76
CA PHE A 33 -18.40 -10.02 4.89
C PHE A 33 -17.11 -10.72 5.30
N SER A 34 -16.10 -9.94 5.61
CA SER A 34 -14.88 -10.45 6.23
C SER A 34 -14.36 -9.48 7.28
N ILE A 35 -13.84 -10.03 8.36
CA ILE A 35 -13.04 -9.29 9.33
C ILE A 35 -11.70 -10.01 9.48
N SER A 36 -10.62 -9.26 9.43
CA SER A 36 -9.26 -9.77 9.60
C SER A 36 -8.49 -8.90 10.57
N THR A 37 -7.74 -9.53 11.45
CA THR A 37 -6.75 -8.89 12.31
C THR A 37 -5.41 -9.50 12.01
N ARG A 38 -4.38 -8.68 11.82
CA ARG A 38 -3.03 -9.11 11.49
C ARG A 38 -2.04 -8.36 12.36
N ALA A 39 -1.01 -9.04 12.82
CA ALA A 39 0.14 -8.45 13.47
C ALA A 39 1.39 -9.03 12.83
N ARG A 40 2.33 -8.17 12.44
CA ARG A 40 3.58 -8.52 11.77
C ARG A 40 4.74 -7.84 12.48
N ALA A 41 5.83 -8.57 12.63
CA ALA A 41 7.11 -8.04 13.06
C ALA A 41 8.11 -8.16 11.92
N ASN A 42 8.88 -7.11 11.71
CA ASN A 42 9.90 -6.98 10.69
C ASN A 42 11.29 -7.18 11.31
N SER A 43 12.23 -7.75 10.55
CA SER A 43 13.64 -7.91 10.97
C SER A 43 13.86 -8.70 12.28
N ILE A 44 13.33 -9.94 12.35
CA ILE A 44 13.51 -10.83 13.52
C ILE A 44 14.99 -11.08 13.85
N GLU A 45 15.86 -10.98 12.85
CA GLU A 45 17.32 -11.14 12.97
C GLU A 45 17.99 -10.03 13.81
N GLU A 46 17.38 -8.85 13.91
CA GLU A 46 17.92 -7.68 14.65
C GLU A 46 17.25 -7.47 16.02
N ILE A 47 16.29 -8.34 16.40
CA ILE A 47 15.58 -8.24 17.68
C ILE A 47 16.50 -8.67 18.82
N SER A 48 16.63 -7.81 19.84
CA SER A 48 17.23 -8.19 21.10
C SER A 48 16.26 -9.10 21.84
N TYR A 49 16.50 -10.42 21.83
CA TYR A 49 15.61 -11.38 22.49
C TYR A 49 15.42 -11.05 23.99
N TYR A 50 16.50 -10.68 24.69
CA TYR A 50 16.42 -10.25 26.09
C TYR A 50 15.61 -8.96 26.27
N GLY A 51 15.74 -8.01 25.36
CA GLY A 51 14.93 -6.78 25.35
C GLY A 51 13.45 -7.05 25.06
N ALA A 52 13.16 -7.92 24.09
CA ALA A 52 11.79 -8.31 23.76
C ALA A 52 11.07 -9.04 24.91
N PHE A 53 11.77 -9.90 25.67
CA PHE A 53 11.17 -10.55 26.85
C PHE A 53 10.98 -9.60 28.05
N SER A 54 11.87 -8.61 28.23
CA SER A 54 11.82 -7.70 29.39
C SER A 54 10.97 -6.44 29.16
N ARG A 55 10.93 -5.91 27.94
CA ARG A 55 10.23 -4.66 27.56
C ARG A 55 9.04 -4.89 26.64
N GLY A 56 8.85 -6.10 26.12
CA GLY A 56 7.74 -6.44 25.23
C GLY A 56 7.68 -5.53 24.00
N LEU A 57 6.51 -4.93 23.74
CA LEU A 57 6.28 -4.03 22.60
C LEU A 57 7.05 -2.69 22.70
N GLN A 58 7.61 -2.37 23.86
CA GLN A 58 8.42 -1.18 24.05
C GLN A 58 9.87 -1.37 23.59
N GLU A 59 10.27 -2.56 23.14
CA GLU A 59 11.64 -2.82 22.68
C GLU A 59 11.99 -1.93 21.46
N PRO A 60 13.10 -1.16 21.51
CA PRO A 60 13.46 -0.22 20.44
C PRO A 60 13.79 -0.88 19.10
N THR A 61 14.27 -2.13 19.10
CA THR A 61 14.62 -2.86 17.87
C THR A 61 13.45 -3.67 17.28
N LEU A 62 12.29 -3.66 17.94
CA LEU A 62 11.07 -4.29 17.41
C LEU A 62 10.34 -3.31 16.49
N PHE A 63 10.42 -3.58 15.18
CA PHE A 63 9.63 -2.91 14.15
C PHE A 63 8.50 -3.82 13.69
N GLY A 64 7.37 -3.22 13.35
CA GLY A 64 6.21 -4.03 12.98
C GLY A 64 4.96 -3.22 12.73
N LYS A 65 3.92 -3.95 12.34
CA LYS A 65 2.63 -3.40 11.95
C LYS A 65 1.50 -4.29 12.46
N ALA A 66 0.48 -3.68 13.03
CA ALA A 66 -0.75 -4.34 13.40
C ALA A 66 -1.92 -3.66 12.70
N ASP A 67 -2.84 -4.45 12.14
CA ASP A 67 -4.03 -3.96 11.48
C ASP A 67 -5.27 -4.78 11.83
N ILE A 68 -6.40 -4.10 11.91
CA ILE A 68 -7.74 -4.71 11.91
C ILE A 68 -8.52 -4.12 10.75
N GLN A 69 -9.10 -4.98 9.94
CA GLN A 69 -9.86 -4.61 8.76
C GLN A 69 -11.18 -5.37 8.73
N SER A 70 -12.28 -4.65 8.57
CA SER A 70 -13.59 -5.21 8.23
C SER A 70 -13.96 -4.79 6.82
N GLN A 71 -14.54 -5.70 6.04
CA GLN A 71 -14.92 -5.46 4.66
C GLN A 71 -16.26 -6.13 4.37
N LEU A 72 -17.15 -5.37 3.72
CA LEU A 72 -18.41 -5.85 3.17
C LEU A 72 -18.39 -5.63 1.66
N VAL A 73 -18.51 -6.70 0.89
CA VAL A 73 -18.49 -6.69 -0.58
C VAL A 73 -19.87 -7.03 -1.12
N PHE A 74 -20.36 -6.22 -2.05
CA PHE A 74 -21.55 -6.41 -2.85
C PHE A 74 -21.12 -6.76 -4.29
N PRO A 75 -21.11 -8.05 -4.68
CA PRO A 75 -20.56 -8.48 -5.97
C PRO A 75 -21.31 -7.93 -7.19
N TYR A 76 -22.60 -7.66 -7.03
CA TYR A 76 -23.51 -7.20 -8.09
C TYR A 76 -24.14 -5.87 -7.69
N PHE A 77 -23.34 -4.81 -7.64
CA PHE A 77 -23.80 -3.47 -7.33
C PHE A 77 -24.29 -2.79 -8.60
N LEU A 78 -25.60 -2.51 -8.67
CA LEU A 78 -26.34 -1.96 -9.82
C LEU A 78 -26.40 -2.88 -11.06
N ASN A 79 -25.36 -3.66 -11.34
CA ASN A 79 -25.29 -4.57 -12.49
C ASN A 79 -24.35 -5.77 -12.21
N ASN A 80 -24.22 -6.67 -13.18
CA ASN A 80 -23.38 -7.88 -13.07
C ASN A 80 -21.89 -7.69 -13.36
N LYS A 81 -21.46 -6.46 -13.70
CA LYS A 81 -20.08 -6.09 -14.03
C LYS A 81 -19.43 -5.22 -12.96
N THR A 82 -20.23 -4.64 -12.06
CA THR A 82 -19.79 -3.71 -11.03
C THR A 82 -19.99 -4.34 -9.67
N SER A 83 -18.92 -4.35 -8.88
CA SER A 83 -18.97 -4.68 -7.45
C SER A 83 -18.69 -3.44 -6.63
N ALA A 84 -19.35 -3.33 -5.48
CA ALA A 84 -19.09 -2.29 -4.49
C ALA A 84 -18.55 -2.92 -3.21
N SER A 85 -17.76 -2.17 -2.46
CA SER A 85 -17.20 -2.60 -1.20
C SER A 85 -17.11 -1.45 -0.21
N ILE A 86 -17.39 -1.76 1.06
CA ILE A 86 -17.17 -0.87 2.19
C ILE A 86 -16.10 -1.53 3.04
N THR A 87 -15.02 -0.83 3.30
CA THR A 87 -13.91 -1.30 4.15
C THR A 87 -13.68 -0.32 5.28
N LEU A 88 -13.62 -0.81 6.51
CA LEU A 88 -13.16 -0.04 7.67
C LEU A 88 -11.86 -0.68 8.16
N SER A 89 -10.83 0.12 8.38
CA SER A 89 -9.54 -0.37 8.86
C SER A 89 -8.93 0.56 9.91
N ALA A 90 -8.29 -0.03 10.91
CA ALA A 90 -7.41 0.64 11.86
C ALA A 90 -6.04 -0.03 11.81
N GLU A 91 -5.00 0.77 11.66
CA GLU A 91 -3.63 0.33 11.46
C GLU A 91 -2.70 1.08 12.42
N ALA A 92 -1.78 0.36 13.04
CA ALA A 92 -0.68 0.89 13.83
C ALA A 92 0.64 0.35 13.30
N GLU A 93 1.55 1.22 12.90
CA GLU A 93 2.88 0.89 12.41
C GLU A 93 3.94 1.51 13.34
N LYS A 94 4.92 0.71 13.74
CA LYS A 94 6.06 1.12 14.55
C LYS A 94 7.32 0.98 13.73
N GLN A 95 7.98 2.10 13.47
CA GLN A 95 9.25 2.20 12.76
C GLN A 95 10.33 2.86 13.64
N ASN A 96 11.57 2.86 13.17
CA ASN A 96 12.69 3.45 13.89
C ASN A 96 12.50 4.96 14.15
N GLU A 97 11.96 5.69 13.18
CA GLU A 97 11.85 7.16 13.25
C GLU A 97 10.46 7.66 13.63
N TYR A 98 9.41 6.84 13.45
CA TYR A 98 8.04 7.21 13.76
C TYR A 98 7.19 6.03 14.23
N ASP A 99 6.11 6.37 14.92
CA ASP A 99 4.94 5.52 15.09
C ASP A 99 3.78 6.15 14.31
N LEU A 100 2.97 5.34 13.64
CA LEU A 100 1.92 5.81 12.75
C LEU A 100 0.63 5.08 13.06
N THR A 101 -0.41 5.84 13.40
CA THR A 101 -1.76 5.29 13.50
C THR A 101 -2.62 5.81 12.35
N THR A 102 -3.26 4.90 11.62
CA THR A 102 -4.16 5.24 10.52
C THR A 102 -5.53 4.61 10.76
N LEU A 103 -6.57 5.45 10.77
CA LEU A 103 -7.96 5.00 10.70
C LEU A 103 -8.50 5.32 9.32
N ARG A 104 -9.14 4.37 8.65
CA ARG A 104 -9.63 4.55 7.29
C ARG A 104 -11.00 3.91 7.08
N ALA A 105 -11.90 4.66 6.46
CA ALA A 105 -13.12 4.16 5.85
C ALA A 105 -12.99 4.30 4.34
N LYS A 106 -13.18 3.21 3.61
CA LYS A 106 -13.06 3.16 2.15
C LYS A 106 -14.35 2.66 1.53
N LEU A 107 -14.84 3.39 0.52
CA LEU A 107 -15.86 2.96 -0.40
C LEU A 107 -15.20 2.67 -1.75
N GLY A 108 -15.20 1.41 -2.17
CA GLY A 108 -14.53 0.97 -3.41
C GLY A 108 -15.51 0.38 -4.41
N PHE A 109 -15.36 0.73 -5.68
CA PHE A 109 -16.11 0.19 -6.81
C PHE A 109 -15.13 -0.46 -7.79
N ILE A 110 -15.43 -1.68 -8.22
CA ILE A 110 -14.66 -2.37 -9.26
C ILE A 110 -15.62 -2.72 -10.39
N THR A 111 -15.38 -2.17 -11.58
CA THR A 111 -16.20 -2.37 -12.78
C THR A 111 -15.40 -3.04 -13.89
N LYS A 112 -15.93 -4.13 -14.44
CA LYS A 112 -15.39 -4.77 -15.65
C LYS A 112 -15.77 -3.95 -16.89
N LEU A 113 -14.83 -3.11 -17.35
CA LEU A 113 -14.99 -2.26 -18.53
C LEU A 113 -14.85 -3.06 -19.84
N SER A 114 -13.95 -4.05 -19.86
CA SER A 114 -13.73 -4.96 -20.99
C SER A 114 -13.30 -6.35 -20.49
N THR A 115 -13.10 -7.32 -21.39
CA THR A 115 -12.67 -8.69 -21.05
C THR A 115 -11.41 -8.71 -20.19
N PHE A 116 -10.47 -7.81 -20.47
CA PHE A 116 -9.16 -7.71 -19.83
C PHE A 116 -8.92 -6.39 -19.10
N THR A 117 -9.97 -5.57 -18.92
CA THR A 117 -9.83 -4.21 -18.38
C THR A 117 -10.80 -3.97 -17.25
N LEU A 118 -10.27 -3.56 -16.11
CA LEU A 118 -11.00 -3.17 -14.92
C LEU A 118 -10.84 -1.67 -14.68
N GLY A 119 -11.95 -1.01 -14.36
CA GLY A 119 -11.95 0.32 -13.75
C GLY A 119 -12.19 0.17 -12.25
N ILE A 120 -11.35 0.81 -11.45
CA ILE A 120 -11.47 0.79 -9.99
C ILE A 120 -11.60 2.24 -9.54
N THR A 121 -12.58 2.51 -8.69
CA THR A 121 -12.80 3.83 -8.10
C THR A 121 -12.87 3.67 -6.59
N GLU A 122 -12.07 4.43 -5.85
CA GLU A 122 -12.03 4.36 -4.39
C GLU A 122 -12.17 5.75 -3.78
N PHE A 123 -13.05 5.87 -2.81
CA PHE A 123 -13.21 7.04 -1.95
C PHE A 123 -12.74 6.65 -0.55
N ASN A 124 -11.75 7.34 -0.02
CA ASN A 124 -11.14 7.08 1.27
C ASN A 124 -11.35 8.28 2.18
N ILE A 125 -11.86 8.03 3.37
CA ILE A 125 -11.82 8.96 4.49
C ILE A 125 -10.77 8.40 5.43
N GLU A 126 -9.67 9.11 5.65
CA GLU A 126 -8.58 8.65 6.50
C GLU A 126 -8.14 9.69 7.53
N ARG A 127 -7.94 9.24 8.76
CA ARG A 127 -7.24 9.98 9.81
C ARG A 127 -5.86 9.37 9.98
N VAL A 128 -4.84 10.20 9.87
CA VAL A 128 -3.43 9.81 9.99
C VAL A 128 -2.81 10.57 11.16
N ASP A 129 -2.23 9.83 12.10
CA ASP A 129 -1.63 10.37 13.33
C ASP A 129 -0.17 9.89 13.40
N PRO A 130 0.78 10.65 12.80
CA PRO A 130 2.20 10.35 12.86
C PRO A 130 2.82 10.90 14.16
N PHE A 131 3.60 10.08 14.84
CA PHE A 131 4.39 10.46 16.01
C PHE A 131 5.88 10.20 15.74
N TYR A 132 6.67 11.26 15.56
CA TYR A 132 8.11 11.14 15.28
C TYR A 132 8.92 11.05 16.59
N LYS A 133 9.85 10.10 16.65
CA LYS A 133 10.64 9.80 17.86
C LYS A 133 11.87 10.69 18.03
N LYS A 134 12.31 11.36 16.96
CA LYS A 134 13.48 12.23 16.95
C LYS A 134 13.12 13.55 16.27
N GLU A 135 13.13 14.64 17.02
CA GLU A 135 13.09 15.99 16.44
C GLU A 135 14.44 16.31 15.79
N GLY A 136 14.42 16.91 14.59
CA GLY A 136 15.63 17.42 13.95
C GLY A 136 16.43 16.44 13.07
N VAL A 137 15.87 15.27 12.70
CA VAL A 137 16.46 14.45 11.63
C VAL A 137 16.32 15.20 10.30
N SER A 138 17.42 15.27 9.53
CA SER A 138 17.44 15.95 8.23
C SER A 138 16.35 15.37 7.30
N GLY A 139 15.39 16.21 6.92
CA GLY A 139 14.30 15.84 6.00
C GLY A 139 12.93 15.65 6.63
N ILE A 140 12.80 15.60 7.96
CA ILE A 140 11.48 15.67 8.64
C ILE A 140 11.12 17.15 8.80
N ARG A 141 10.00 17.57 8.21
CA ARG A 141 9.45 18.90 8.44
C ARG A 141 8.49 18.87 9.63
N VAL A 142 8.33 19.99 10.35
CA VAL A 142 7.38 20.07 11.46
C VAL A 142 5.96 19.70 11.00
N GLU A 143 5.60 20.08 9.78
CA GLU A 143 4.31 19.76 9.17
C GLU A 143 4.10 18.26 8.95
N ASP A 144 5.16 17.45 8.84
CA ASP A 144 5.04 15.99 8.70
C ASP A 144 4.48 15.35 9.97
N SER A 145 4.70 15.97 11.14
CA SER A 145 4.21 15.49 12.45
C SER A 145 2.76 15.86 12.75
N THR A 146 2.10 16.58 11.84
CA THR A 146 0.72 17.03 12.05
C THR A 146 -0.27 15.90 11.83
N LYS A 147 -1.26 15.80 12.72
CA LYS A 147 -2.40 14.89 12.54
C LYS A 147 -3.23 15.39 11.37
N GLN A 148 -3.56 14.49 10.45
CA GLN A 148 -4.31 14.86 9.25
C GLN A 148 -5.62 14.09 9.16
N PHE A 149 -6.63 14.74 8.57
CA PHE A 149 -7.89 14.12 8.19
C PHE A 149 -8.13 14.35 6.70
N ASN A 150 -8.01 13.30 5.89
CA ASN A 150 -8.01 13.41 4.45
C ASN A 150 -9.21 12.69 3.84
N PHE A 151 -9.90 13.38 2.93
CA PHE A 151 -10.74 12.75 1.94
C PHE A 151 -9.93 12.57 0.65
N ILE A 152 -9.83 11.33 0.16
CA ILE A 152 -8.98 10.95 -0.97
C ILE A 152 -9.79 10.14 -1.98
N GLU A 153 -9.75 10.58 -3.22
CA GLU A 153 -10.35 9.90 -4.36
C GLU A 153 -9.26 9.21 -5.18
N SER A 154 -9.54 8.02 -5.68
CA SER A 154 -8.59 7.29 -6.51
C SER A 154 -9.31 6.61 -7.66
N TYR A 155 -8.76 6.76 -8.87
CA TYR A 155 -9.25 6.17 -10.09
C TYR A 155 -8.12 5.35 -10.72
N THR A 156 -8.32 4.04 -10.82
CA THR A 156 -7.35 3.12 -11.41
C THR A 156 -7.92 2.46 -12.65
N LEU A 157 -7.15 2.46 -13.72
CA LEU A 157 -7.41 1.65 -14.89
C LEU A 157 -6.38 0.52 -14.93
N GLN A 158 -6.85 -0.72 -14.86
CA GLN A 158 -6.02 -1.91 -14.91
C GLN A 158 -6.33 -2.71 -16.17
N ARG A 159 -5.29 -3.11 -16.89
CA ARG A 159 -5.38 -4.03 -18.04
C ARG A 159 -4.43 -5.20 -17.86
N ASP A 160 -4.96 -6.41 -17.88
CA ASP A 160 -4.20 -7.63 -17.70
C ASP A 160 -4.47 -8.62 -18.85
N LYS A 161 -3.43 -8.85 -19.66
CA LYS A 161 -3.41 -9.85 -20.74
C LYS A 161 -2.35 -10.92 -20.49
N THR A 162 -1.91 -11.09 -19.25
CA THR A 162 -0.98 -12.18 -18.92
C THR A 162 -1.65 -13.53 -19.18
N ASN A 163 -0.89 -14.47 -19.70
CA ASN A 163 -1.41 -15.79 -20.07
C ASN A 163 -1.63 -16.71 -18.86
N ASN A 164 -0.93 -16.47 -17.76
CA ASN A 164 -1.02 -17.25 -16.53
C ASN A 164 -0.88 -16.33 -15.32
N LEU A 165 -1.74 -16.52 -14.31
CA LEU A 165 -1.78 -15.69 -13.10
C LEU A 165 -0.57 -15.90 -12.18
N PHE A 166 -0.06 -17.14 -12.08
CA PHE A 166 0.97 -17.52 -11.11
C PHE A 166 2.38 -17.52 -11.70
N SER A 167 2.50 -17.95 -12.96
CA SER A 167 3.77 -17.98 -13.68
C SER A 167 3.60 -17.45 -15.11
N PRO A 168 3.44 -16.12 -15.28
CA PRO A 168 3.31 -15.51 -16.60
C PRO A 168 4.54 -15.78 -17.48
N THR A 169 4.31 -16.20 -18.72
CA THR A 169 5.37 -16.39 -19.73
C THR A 169 5.21 -15.46 -20.94
N SER A 170 4.00 -14.95 -21.15
CA SER A 170 3.69 -14.02 -22.23
C SER A 170 2.58 -13.05 -21.82
N GLY A 171 2.58 -11.88 -22.44
CA GLY A 171 1.57 -10.84 -22.25
C GLY A 171 2.05 -9.72 -21.33
N PHE A 172 1.10 -8.96 -20.81
CA PHE A 172 1.41 -7.78 -20.01
C PHE A 172 0.34 -7.49 -18.96
N PHE A 173 0.78 -6.79 -17.92
CA PHE A 173 -0.07 -6.19 -16.91
C PHE A 173 0.25 -4.71 -16.83
N HIS A 174 -0.74 -3.84 -17.06
CA HIS A 174 -0.61 -2.40 -16.90
C HIS A 174 -1.64 -1.90 -15.91
N SER A 175 -1.21 -1.01 -15.01
CA SER A 175 -2.10 -0.30 -14.10
C SER A 175 -1.66 1.14 -14.01
N GLY A 176 -2.60 2.06 -14.20
CA GLY A 176 -2.41 3.50 -14.00
C GLY A 176 -3.42 4.00 -13.00
N THR A 177 -2.98 4.79 -12.03
CA THR A 177 -3.81 5.35 -10.97
C THR A 177 -3.61 6.85 -10.88
N ILE A 178 -4.73 7.57 -10.78
CA ILE A 178 -4.79 8.99 -10.43
C ILE A 178 -5.46 9.08 -9.07
N GLU A 179 -4.85 9.80 -8.14
CA GLU A 179 -5.32 10.05 -6.79
C GLU A 179 -5.39 11.56 -6.58
N GLU A 180 -6.47 12.02 -5.96
CA GLU A 180 -6.69 13.41 -5.55
C GLU A 180 -7.00 13.41 -4.06
N GLY A 181 -6.35 14.31 -3.32
CA GLY A 181 -6.69 14.59 -1.93
C GLY A 181 -6.85 16.09 -1.75
N GLY A 182 -7.96 16.51 -1.16
CA GLY A 182 -8.17 17.91 -0.76
C GLY A 182 -9.45 18.57 -1.27
N ILE A 183 -9.95 18.24 -2.47
CA ILE A 183 -11.14 18.90 -3.06
C ILE A 183 -12.37 18.72 -2.17
N ILE A 184 -12.67 17.48 -1.76
CA ILE A 184 -13.81 17.22 -0.88
C ILE A 184 -13.49 17.57 0.58
N SER A 185 -12.23 17.48 1.00
CA SER A 185 -11.79 17.88 2.35
C SER A 185 -12.16 19.34 2.65
N LYS A 186 -12.08 20.26 1.67
CA LYS A 186 -12.57 21.64 1.78
C LYS A 186 -14.04 21.77 2.14
N ILE A 187 -14.87 20.86 1.63
CA ILE A 187 -16.31 20.87 1.88
C ILE A 187 -16.59 20.30 3.29
N ALA A 188 -15.69 19.46 3.80
CA ALA A 188 -15.78 18.80 5.09
C ALA A 188 -14.98 19.51 6.22
N ASP A 189 -14.54 20.76 6.02
CA ASP A 189 -13.67 21.54 6.92
C ASP A 189 -14.22 21.76 8.34
N GLY A 190 -15.46 21.33 8.62
CA GLY A 190 -16.09 21.39 9.93
C GLY A 190 -15.46 20.51 11.03
N PHE A 191 -14.49 19.64 10.70
CA PHE A 191 -13.83 18.77 11.69
C PHE A 191 -12.56 19.36 12.32
N GLY A 192 -12.08 20.53 11.86
CA GLY A 192 -10.97 21.27 12.51
C GLY A 192 -9.60 20.58 12.48
N LEU A 193 -9.43 19.53 11.68
CA LEU A 193 -8.15 18.86 11.45
C LEU A 193 -7.59 19.26 10.08
N PRO A 194 -6.29 19.50 9.96
CA PRO A 194 -5.70 19.88 8.68
C PRO A 194 -5.73 18.70 7.71
N TYR A 195 -5.74 19.00 6.42
CA TYR A 195 -5.77 18.03 5.32
C TYR A 195 -4.74 18.38 4.25
N SER A 196 -4.34 17.38 3.48
CA SER A 196 -3.38 17.53 2.40
C SER A 196 -4.10 17.81 1.09
N GLU A 197 -3.51 18.71 0.29
CA GLU A 197 -4.03 19.15 -1.00
C GLU A 197 -3.06 18.77 -2.12
N TYR A 198 -3.30 17.61 -2.75
CA TYR A 198 -2.36 17.02 -3.70
C TYR A 198 -3.02 16.22 -4.81
N TYR A 199 -2.29 16.10 -5.92
CA TYR A 199 -2.53 15.10 -6.95
C TYR A 199 -1.41 14.08 -6.94
N LYS A 200 -1.74 12.81 -7.13
CA LYS A 200 -0.76 11.73 -7.24
C LYS A 200 -1.07 10.85 -8.45
N PHE A 201 -0.04 10.63 -9.24
CA PHE A 201 -0.08 9.75 -10.40
C PHE A 201 0.85 8.58 -10.13
N SER A 202 0.39 7.36 -10.41
CA SER A 202 1.25 6.18 -10.33
C SER A 202 0.95 5.20 -11.45
N ILE A 203 2.00 4.58 -11.96
CA ILE A 203 1.95 3.60 -13.04
C ILE A 203 2.76 2.36 -12.66
N LEU A 204 2.23 1.19 -13.02
CA LEU A 204 2.88 -0.10 -12.92
C LEU A 204 2.70 -0.83 -14.24
N ALA A 205 3.81 -1.17 -14.90
CA ALA A 205 3.81 -1.96 -16.11
C ALA A 205 4.68 -3.22 -15.91
N LYS A 206 4.15 -4.37 -16.32
CA LYS A 206 4.87 -5.64 -16.38
C LYS A 206 4.71 -6.22 -17.78
N HIS A 207 5.80 -6.68 -18.36
CA HIS A 207 5.80 -7.34 -19.66
C HIS A 207 6.56 -8.65 -19.58
N TYR A 208 5.99 -9.68 -20.21
CA TYR A 208 6.57 -11.02 -20.28
C TYR A 208 6.66 -11.43 -21.74
N PHE A 209 7.83 -11.93 -22.13
CA PHE A 209 8.04 -12.47 -23.47
C PHE A 209 8.96 -13.67 -23.38
N THR A 210 8.59 -14.73 -24.09
CA THR A 210 9.35 -15.99 -24.19
C THR A 210 10.06 -16.03 -25.52
N SER A 211 11.29 -16.53 -25.57
CA SER A 211 11.98 -16.77 -26.84
C SER A 211 11.31 -17.90 -27.61
N GLU A 212 10.95 -17.67 -28.87
CA GLU A 212 10.31 -18.68 -29.74
C GLU A 212 11.19 -19.92 -29.95
N TYR A 213 12.52 -19.77 -29.85
CA TYR A 213 13.48 -20.82 -30.16
C TYR A 213 13.69 -21.85 -29.04
N THR A 214 13.60 -21.43 -27.77
CA THR A 214 13.91 -22.32 -26.64
C THR A 214 12.69 -22.64 -25.80
N GLN A 215 11.66 -21.79 -25.76
CA GLN A 215 10.47 -21.86 -24.89
C GLN A 215 10.74 -22.02 -23.38
N THR A 216 12.00 -22.26 -22.98
CA THR A 216 12.47 -22.46 -21.62
C THR A 216 12.98 -21.17 -20.98
N GLN A 217 13.22 -20.12 -21.78
CA GLN A 217 13.64 -18.81 -21.28
C GLN A 217 12.53 -17.77 -21.43
N VAL A 218 12.16 -17.19 -20.30
CA VAL A 218 11.18 -16.11 -20.17
C VAL A 218 11.89 -14.86 -19.69
N PHE A 219 11.74 -13.77 -20.43
CA PHE A 219 12.17 -12.46 -20.00
C PHE A 219 10.99 -11.71 -19.38
N ALA A 220 11.24 -11.06 -18.24
CA ALA A 220 10.27 -10.24 -17.55
C ALA A 220 10.83 -8.83 -17.32
N VAL A 221 10.06 -7.84 -17.73
CA VAL A 221 10.34 -6.42 -17.45
C VAL A 221 9.27 -5.93 -16.49
N LYS A 222 9.69 -5.25 -15.41
CA LYS A 222 8.80 -4.52 -14.52
C LYS A 222 9.24 -3.06 -14.50
N PHE A 223 8.26 -2.18 -14.53
CA PHE A 223 8.42 -0.74 -14.44
C PHE A 223 7.39 -0.18 -13.48
N LYS A 224 7.81 0.61 -12.50
CA LYS A 224 6.91 1.33 -11.60
C LYS A 224 7.42 2.75 -11.41
N SER A 225 6.52 3.71 -11.55
CA SER A 225 6.85 5.12 -11.35
C SER A 225 5.65 5.88 -10.80
N GLY A 226 5.91 6.99 -10.11
CA GLY A 226 4.85 7.87 -9.68
C GLY A 226 5.37 9.21 -9.17
N ILE A 227 4.47 10.17 -9.13
CA ILE A 227 4.69 11.52 -8.65
C ILE A 227 3.49 11.98 -7.84
N ALA A 228 3.73 12.65 -6.72
CA ALA A 228 2.74 13.29 -5.88
C ALA A 228 3.12 14.77 -5.74
N GLN A 229 2.20 15.66 -6.09
CA GLN A 229 2.46 17.09 -6.15
C GLN A 229 1.38 17.83 -5.36
N LEU A 230 1.82 18.64 -4.39
CA LEU A 230 0.94 19.58 -3.70
C LEU A 230 0.53 20.67 -4.68
N TYR A 231 -0.77 20.98 -4.76
CA TYR A 231 -1.27 22.08 -5.60
C TYR A 231 -1.51 23.38 -4.80
N ASN A 232 -1.48 23.33 -3.46
CA ASN A 232 -1.54 24.51 -2.59
C ASN A 232 -0.45 24.50 -1.50
N PRO A 233 0.84 24.64 -1.86
CA PRO A 233 1.95 24.41 -0.94
C PRO A 233 2.08 25.44 0.21
N LYS A 234 1.35 26.56 0.18
CA LYS A 234 1.45 27.60 1.22
C LYS A 234 0.58 27.30 2.46
N ASN A 235 -0.52 26.57 2.27
CA ASN A 235 -1.48 26.24 3.33
C ASN A 235 -1.71 24.72 3.48
N ALA A 236 -1.16 23.89 2.58
CA ALA A 236 -1.40 22.45 2.60
C ALA A 236 -0.44 21.72 3.53
N THR A 237 -0.99 20.80 4.31
CA THR A 237 -0.17 19.77 4.95
C THR A 237 0.47 18.87 3.90
N PRO A 238 1.66 18.33 4.18
CA PRO A 238 2.38 17.50 3.22
C PRO A 238 1.60 16.21 2.94
N VAL A 239 1.89 15.58 1.79
CA VAL A 239 1.26 14.31 1.39
C VAL A 239 1.34 13.32 2.58
N PRO A 240 0.23 12.69 2.97
CA PRO A 240 0.20 11.82 4.15
C PRO A 240 1.25 10.72 4.06
N LEU A 241 1.90 10.38 5.18
CA LEU A 241 2.99 9.39 5.20
C LEU A 241 2.62 8.04 4.53
N PRO A 242 1.42 7.44 4.77
CA PRO A 242 1.02 6.21 4.07
C PRO A 242 0.86 6.36 2.54
N ARG A 243 0.76 7.59 2.05
CA ARG A 243 0.53 7.93 0.64
C ARG A 243 1.81 8.33 -0.10
N ARG A 244 2.96 8.38 0.57
CA ARG A 244 4.27 8.63 -0.06
C ARG A 244 4.78 7.41 -0.80
N PHE A 245 5.80 7.62 -1.64
CA PHE A 245 6.48 6.55 -2.34
C PHE A 245 7.69 6.07 -1.57
N PHE A 246 7.88 4.75 -1.58
CA PHE A 246 9.00 4.05 -0.99
C PHE A 246 9.57 3.06 -2.01
N ALA A 247 10.86 2.80 -1.90
CA ALA A 247 11.56 1.81 -2.69
C ALA A 247 12.56 1.01 -1.84
N GLY A 248 12.97 -0.12 -2.39
CA GLY A 248 13.75 -1.15 -1.68
C GLY A 248 12.82 -2.26 -1.20
N GLY A 249 13.35 -3.48 -1.09
CA GLY A 249 12.54 -4.63 -0.75
C GLY A 249 12.53 -5.81 -1.71
N SER A 250 11.94 -6.92 -1.27
CA SER A 250 11.81 -8.11 -2.11
C SER A 250 10.88 -7.91 -3.33
N SER A 251 9.85 -7.07 -3.22
CA SER A 251 8.92 -6.77 -4.31
C SER A 251 9.22 -5.48 -5.09
N SER A 252 10.17 -4.67 -4.62
CA SER A 252 10.68 -3.46 -5.27
C SER A 252 12.08 -3.74 -5.84
N VAL A 253 13.11 -3.07 -5.34
CA VAL A 253 14.51 -3.27 -5.73
C VAL A 253 15.17 -4.20 -4.73
N ARG A 254 15.50 -5.38 -5.24
CA ARG A 254 16.24 -6.38 -4.51
C ARG A 254 17.62 -5.86 -4.07
N GLU A 255 18.08 -6.38 -2.94
CA GLU A 255 19.30 -6.09 -2.15
C GLU A 255 19.22 -4.85 -1.25
N TRP A 256 18.14 -4.10 -1.33
CA TRP A 256 17.85 -2.99 -0.42
C TRP A 256 16.82 -3.41 0.63
N LYS A 257 17.01 -3.03 1.90
CA LYS A 257 15.95 -3.18 2.91
C LYS A 257 14.75 -2.30 2.53
N ASP A 258 13.56 -2.63 3.05
CA ASP A 258 12.33 -1.89 2.71
C ASP A 258 12.44 -0.44 3.10
N LYS A 259 11.86 0.41 2.27
CA LYS A 259 11.86 1.86 2.44
C LYS A 259 13.27 2.46 2.60
N GLN A 260 14.35 1.71 2.33
CA GLN A 260 15.72 2.18 2.52
C GLN A 260 16.36 2.72 1.24
N LEU A 261 15.83 2.38 0.07
CA LEU A 261 16.29 2.98 -1.19
C LEU A 261 15.61 4.33 -1.38
N SER A 262 16.36 5.41 -1.13
CA SER A 262 15.88 6.78 -1.30
C SER A 262 17.02 7.72 -1.67
N ALA A 263 16.67 8.81 -2.36
CA ALA A 263 17.57 9.94 -2.57
C ALA A 263 17.51 10.95 -1.40
N LEU A 264 16.59 10.76 -0.44
CA LEU A 264 16.43 11.62 0.73
C LEU A 264 17.35 11.17 1.88
N PRO A 265 17.79 12.09 2.76
CA PRO A 265 18.64 11.76 3.91
C PRO A 265 18.02 10.74 4.86
N SER A 266 16.70 10.81 5.04
CA SER A 266 15.91 9.77 5.70
C SER A 266 14.98 9.12 4.68
N SER A 267 15.24 7.83 4.44
CA SER A 267 14.53 7.01 3.46
C SER A 267 13.17 6.53 3.98
N ILE A 268 13.03 6.37 5.30
CA ILE A 268 11.83 5.85 5.97
C ILE A 268 10.64 6.83 5.94
N ILE A 269 10.87 8.10 5.63
CA ILE A 269 9.82 9.12 5.46
C ILE A 269 9.18 9.04 4.07
N GLY A 270 9.88 8.46 3.10
CA GLY A 270 9.39 8.33 1.73
C GLY A 270 9.43 9.64 0.95
N GLY A 271 9.31 9.51 -0.37
CA GLY A 271 9.37 10.63 -1.30
C GLY A 271 8.04 10.92 -1.98
N ASN A 272 7.98 12.08 -2.61
CA ASN A 272 6.89 12.48 -3.50
C ASN A 272 7.11 12.00 -4.95
N PHE A 273 8.25 11.39 -5.25
CA PHE A 273 8.57 10.85 -6.56
C PHE A 273 9.23 9.48 -6.38
N ALA A 274 8.89 8.54 -7.27
CA ALA A 274 9.58 7.28 -7.37
C ALA A 274 9.70 6.81 -8.82
N PHE A 275 10.79 6.10 -9.07
CA PHE A 275 11.10 5.48 -10.34
C PHE A 275 11.89 4.21 -10.07
N GLU A 276 11.34 3.06 -10.45
CA GLU A 276 12.00 1.76 -10.35
C GLU A 276 11.76 0.94 -11.62
N GLY A 277 12.78 0.17 -11.99
CA GLY A 277 12.72 -0.76 -13.11
C GLY A 277 13.50 -2.03 -12.79
N SER A 278 13.03 -3.16 -13.29
CA SER A 278 13.76 -4.43 -13.19
C SER A 278 13.63 -5.24 -14.46
N PHE A 279 14.72 -5.94 -14.79
CA PHE A 279 14.78 -6.91 -15.88
C PHE A 279 15.17 -8.27 -15.27
N GLU A 280 14.39 -9.30 -15.55
CA GLU A 280 14.65 -10.66 -15.07
C GLU A 280 14.67 -11.63 -16.25
N SER A 281 15.66 -12.52 -16.26
CA SER A 281 15.67 -13.72 -17.10
C SER A 281 15.29 -14.92 -16.22
N ARG A 282 14.28 -15.67 -16.64
CA ARG A 282 13.75 -16.82 -15.91
C ARG A 282 13.92 -18.07 -16.77
N THR A 283 14.58 -19.07 -16.20
CA THR A 283 14.71 -20.38 -16.82
C THR A 283 13.67 -21.31 -16.21
N GLN A 284 12.83 -21.90 -17.05
CA GLN A 284 11.96 -22.99 -16.64
C GLN A 284 12.82 -24.25 -16.48
N LEU A 285 12.88 -24.74 -15.25
CA LEU A 285 13.52 -25.99 -14.86
C LEU A 285 12.53 -27.14 -14.93
#